data_AF-A0A3P6QW99-F1
#
_entry.id   AF-A0A3P6QW99-F1
#
_cell.length_a   1.000
_cell.length_b   1.000
_cell.length_c   1.000
_cell.angle_alpha   90.00
_cell.angle_beta   90.00
_cell.angle_gamma   90.00
#
_symmetry.space_group_name_H-M   'P 1'
#
loop_
_entity.id
_entity.type
_entity.pdbx_description
1 polymer ?
#
loop_
_entity_poly.entity_id
_entity_poly.type
_entity_poly.pdbx_seq_one_letter_code
_entity_poly.pdbx_strand_id
1 'polypeptide(L)'
;MQDERIAKATIPVFVKQLRLNSDHVIRNNILIVISDLCTRYTSTVDRYTAVIAACLKDRSTLIRHQCLESLTSLINERFIKWEGEVMYQFLSTILDEDRRISDYAKFCLLDVLLPQYPDLFVSHFIECLMHFNAVSIDHDREAQDSDHSQKSCLHGILFLYLSNVAKAIVFQLSTFDDTRKLTLMSQICTQVFCPLMNGKLKYENKNVQALVKDALTVMSLSEMKLNADLGTDPNEEEDPPAAVIAVAKEIITKAFRTAMLEYVMPTLLDLRIYLTERRSELRRELYDILRAICRDHKDHMDLFLGGDEQLKAEVEFEMRKMKVSF
;
A
#
# COMPACT_ATOMS: atom_id res chain seq x y z
N MET A 1 19.22 15.89 28.05
CA MET A 1 19.25 17.36 28.12
C MET A 1 18.03 17.81 28.92
N GLN A 2 18.19 18.59 30.01
CA GLN A 2 17.06 18.97 30.88
C GLN A 2 16.50 20.39 30.60
N ASP A 3 17.30 21.27 29.99
CA ASP A 3 16.89 22.63 29.64
C ASP A 3 16.20 22.64 28.26
N GLU A 4 14.89 22.94 28.26
CA GLU A 4 14.06 23.02 27.06
C GLU A 4 14.52 24.08 26.06
N ARG A 5 15.05 25.22 26.53
CA ARG A 5 15.50 26.30 25.65
C ARG A 5 16.71 25.86 24.85
N ILE A 6 17.66 25.21 25.53
CA ILE A 6 18.88 24.72 24.89
C ILE A 6 18.53 23.56 23.94
N ALA A 7 17.63 22.66 24.32
CA ALA A 7 17.16 21.59 23.46
C ALA A 7 16.55 22.12 22.15
N LYS A 8 15.59 23.06 22.24
CA LYS A 8 14.95 23.68 21.07
C LYS A 8 15.94 24.43 20.17
N ALA A 9 16.94 25.08 20.74
CA ALA A 9 17.97 25.78 19.96
C ALA A 9 18.95 24.81 19.26
N THR A 10 19.18 23.63 19.83
CA THR A 10 20.20 22.69 19.33
C THR A 10 19.64 21.73 18.27
N ILE A 11 18.35 21.35 18.35
CA ILE A 11 17.71 20.42 17.39
C ILE A 11 17.94 20.84 15.92
N PRO A 12 17.74 22.09 15.49
CA PRO A 12 17.99 22.49 14.10
C PRO A 12 19.46 22.33 13.67
N VAL A 13 20.41 22.56 14.59
CA VAL A 13 21.84 22.40 14.34
C VAL A 13 22.16 20.91 14.13
N PHE A 14 21.63 20.05 15.01
CA PHE A 14 21.75 18.62 14.88
C PHE A 14 21.15 18.09 13.58
N VAL A 15 19.92 18.48 13.24
CA VAL A 15 19.26 18.08 11.98
C VAL A 15 20.09 18.51 10.76
N LYS A 16 20.69 19.71 10.79
CA LYS A 16 21.59 20.16 9.73
C LYS A 16 22.85 19.30 9.64
N GLN A 17 23.49 18.99 10.77
CA GLN A 17 24.69 18.16 10.81
C GLN A 17 24.40 16.70 10.43
N LEU A 18 23.22 16.18 10.78
CA LEU A 18 22.75 14.86 10.36
C LEU A 18 22.68 14.74 8.83
N ARG A 19 22.43 15.82 8.09
CA ARG A 19 22.43 15.79 6.63
C ARG A 19 23.81 16.02 6.01
N LEU A 20 24.59 16.93 6.58
CA LEU A 20 25.78 17.49 5.92
C LEU A 20 27.11 16.89 6.40
N ASN A 21 27.15 16.32 7.61
CA ASN A 21 28.42 15.92 8.20
C ASN A 21 29.01 14.70 7.46
N SER A 22 30.30 14.77 7.10
CA SER A 22 30.97 13.70 6.37
C SER A 22 31.13 12.43 7.22
N ASP A 23 31.37 12.59 8.51
CA ASP A 23 31.64 11.51 9.46
C ASP A 23 30.34 10.82 9.88
N HIS A 24 30.24 9.52 9.58
CA HIS A 24 29.06 8.73 9.89
C HIS A 24 28.92 8.42 11.39
N VAL A 25 30.00 8.45 12.17
CA VAL A 25 29.95 8.28 13.63
C VAL A 25 29.31 9.51 14.28
N ILE A 26 29.69 10.71 13.82
CA ILE A 26 29.08 11.96 14.30
C ILE A 26 27.59 11.99 13.95
N ARG A 27 27.23 11.66 12.70
CA ARG A 27 25.82 11.56 12.28
C ARG A 27 25.04 10.54 13.12
N ASN A 28 25.62 9.37 13.39
CA ASN A 28 25.01 8.34 14.22
C ASN A 28 24.73 8.83 15.65
N ASN A 29 25.71 9.48 16.28
CA ASN A 29 25.53 10.04 17.62
C ASN A 29 24.47 11.14 17.64
N ILE A 30 24.43 11.98 16.61
CA ILE A 30 23.39 13.00 16.46
C ILE A 30 22.01 12.36 16.37
N LEU A 31 21.87 11.30 15.58
CA LEU A 31 20.61 10.57 15.42
C LEU A 31 20.12 10.03 16.77
N ILE A 32 20.99 9.37 17.54
CA ILE A 32 20.67 8.88 18.89
C ILE A 32 20.18 10.03 19.78
N VAL A 33 20.91 11.16 19.79
CA VAL A 33 20.53 12.33 20.59
C VAL A 33 19.17 12.89 20.16
N ILE A 34 18.91 13.00 18.86
CA ILE A 34 17.60 13.47 18.36
C ILE A 34 16.50 12.49 18.77
N SER A 35 16.72 11.19 18.66
CA SER A 35 15.77 10.16 19.06
C SER A 35 15.43 10.23 20.55
N ASP A 36 16.41 10.42 21.42
CA ASP A 36 16.18 10.65 22.84
C ASP A 36 15.34 11.92 23.08
N LEU A 37 15.60 12.99 22.32
CA LEU A 37 14.86 14.24 22.42
C LEU A 37 13.41 14.09 21.93
N CYS A 38 13.10 13.17 21.01
CA CYS A 38 11.72 12.89 20.58
C CYS A 38 10.82 12.47 21.75
N THR A 39 11.37 11.75 22.72
CA THR A 39 10.61 11.24 23.89
C THR A 39 10.15 12.34 24.84
N ARG A 40 10.83 13.50 24.85
CA ARG A 40 10.55 14.63 25.76
C ARG A 40 9.99 15.86 25.06
N TYR A 41 10.40 16.10 23.82
CA TYR A 41 10.07 17.31 23.06
C TYR A 41 9.40 16.98 21.73
N THR A 42 8.49 16.00 21.75
CA THR A 42 7.83 15.42 20.57
C THR A 42 7.34 16.47 19.58
N SER A 43 6.58 17.47 20.05
CA SER A 43 6.04 18.55 19.20
C SER A 43 7.10 19.42 18.52
N THR A 44 8.29 19.53 19.12
CA THR A 44 9.41 20.26 18.52
C THR A 44 10.09 19.42 17.45
N VAL A 45 10.24 18.12 17.70
CA VAL A 45 10.94 17.20 16.78
C VAL A 45 10.06 16.76 15.61
N ASP A 46 8.74 16.78 15.77
CA ASP A 46 7.77 16.29 14.77
C ASP A 46 7.99 16.87 13.35
N ARG A 47 8.36 18.15 13.26
CA ARG A 47 8.68 18.81 11.98
C ARG A 47 9.94 18.28 11.28
N TYR A 48 10.77 17.54 12.00
CA TYR A 48 12.03 16.96 11.52
C TYR A 48 11.94 15.45 11.30
N THR A 49 10.80 14.84 11.59
CA THR A 49 10.57 13.40 11.47
C THR A 49 10.89 12.88 10.07
N ALA A 50 10.57 13.63 9.01
CA ALA A 50 10.97 13.29 7.64
C ALA A 50 12.50 13.24 7.44
N VAL A 51 13.25 14.15 8.07
CA VAL A 51 14.73 14.16 7.99
C VAL A 51 15.32 13.00 8.78
N ILE A 52 14.73 12.67 9.93
CA ILE A 52 15.13 11.50 10.71
C ILE A 52 14.90 10.24 9.88
N ALA A 53 13.71 10.07 9.31
CA ALA A 53 13.38 8.92 8.49
C ALA A 53 14.28 8.81 7.25
N ALA A 54 14.72 9.94 6.66
CA ALA A 54 15.62 9.91 5.51
C ALA A 54 16.96 9.23 5.82
N CYS A 55 17.36 9.14 7.09
CA CYS A 55 18.57 8.42 7.52
C CYS A 55 18.49 6.90 7.30
N LEU A 56 17.28 6.36 7.09
CA LEU A 56 17.09 4.98 6.64
C LEU A 56 17.69 4.70 5.26
N LYS A 57 18.03 5.73 4.49
CA LYS A 57 18.71 5.65 3.19
C LYS A 57 20.13 6.21 3.23
N ASP A 58 20.71 6.40 4.42
CA ASP A 58 22.08 6.92 4.57
C ASP A 58 23.11 5.99 3.90
N ARG A 59 24.18 6.57 3.37
CA ARG A 59 25.32 5.84 2.79
C ARG A 59 26.01 4.87 3.76
N SER A 60 25.87 5.09 5.07
CA SER A 60 26.45 4.27 6.12
C SER A 60 25.45 3.25 6.64
N THR A 61 25.80 1.97 6.56
CA THR A 61 25.02 0.86 7.15
C THR A 61 24.81 1.05 8.66
N LEU A 62 25.77 1.64 9.38
CA LEU A 62 25.66 1.96 10.81
C LEU A 62 24.45 2.88 11.07
N ILE A 63 24.32 3.94 10.27
CA ILE A 63 23.26 4.95 10.46
C ILE A 63 21.91 4.35 10.04
N ARG A 64 21.86 3.62 8.93
CA ARG A 64 20.62 2.96 8.49
C ARG A 64 20.08 2.02 9.57
N HIS A 65 20.95 1.18 10.14
CA HIS A 65 20.60 0.26 11.22
C HIS A 65 20.16 1.00 12.50
N GLN A 66 20.93 1.99 12.95
CA GLN A 66 20.58 2.79 14.12
C GLN A 66 19.25 3.53 13.93
N CYS A 67 19.02 4.08 12.74
CA CYS A 67 17.78 4.78 12.42
C CYS A 67 16.59 3.85 12.45
N LEU A 68 16.74 2.64 11.92
CA LEU A 68 15.72 1.60 11.95
C LEU A 68 15.34 1.25 13.39
N GLU A 69 16.32 0.96 14.26
CA GLU A 69 16.08 0.68 15.69
C GLU A 69 15.36 1.85 16.39
N SER A 70 15.91 3.06 16.24
CA SER A 70 15.37 4.25 16.91
C SER A 70 13.96 4.59 16.43
N LEU A 71 13.69 4.49 15.13
CA LEU A 71 12.34 4.71 14.60
C LEU A 71 11.37 3.64 15.09
N THR A 72 11.74 2.36 15.05
CA THR A 72 10.87 1.28 15.55
C THR A 72 10.44 1.52 16.99
N SER A 73 11.37 1.87 17.89
CA SER A 73 11.03 2.21 19.29
C SER A 73 10.13 3.44 19.37
N LEU A 74 10.50 4.56 18.71
CA LEU A 74 9.73 5.80 18.77
C LEU A 74 8.31 5.67 18.20
N ILE A 75 8.13 4.83 17.19
CA ILE A 75 6.82 4.53 16.62
C ILE A 75 6.01 3.64 17.56
N ASN A 76 6.61 2.55 18.04
CA ASN A 76 5.96 1.62 18.97
C ASN A 76 5.49 2.33 20.25
N GLU A 77 6.28 3.28 20.75
CA GLU A 77 5.99 4.10 21.94
C GLU A 77 5.10 5.34 21.64
N ARG A 78 4.61 5.50 20.41
CA ARG A 78 3.70 6.57 19.96
C ARG A 78 4.30 7.99 20.01
N PHE A 79 5.63 8.12 20.02
CA PHE A 79 6.30 9.43 19.90
C PHE A 79 6.41 9.90 18.45
N ILE A 80 6.51 8.98 17.49
CA ILE A 80 6.47 9.29 16.07
C ILE A 80 5.24 8.64 15.45
N LYS A 81 4.54 9.40 14.61
CA LYS A 81 3.41 8.87 13.85
C LYS A 81 3.88 7.92 12.76
N TRP A 82 3.14 6.84 12.61
CA TRP A 82 3.40 5.79 11.63
C TRP A 82 2.58 6.04 10.36
N GLU A 83 2.91 7.13 9.65
CA GLU A 83 2.17 7.57 8.46
C GLU A 83 3.11 8.28 7.49
N GLY A 84 2.66 8.45 6.24
CA GLY A 84 3.33 9.26 5.23
C GLY A 84 4.80 8.85 5.00
N GLU A 85 5.68 9.85 4.89
CA GLU A 85 7.09 9.67 4.52
C GLU A 85 7.86 8.72 5.45
N VAL A 86 7.54 8.71 6.75
CA VAL A 86 8.17 7.81 7.73
C VAL A 86 7.90 6.36 7.38
N MET A 87 6.62 6.04 7.19
CA MET A 87 6.17 4.70 6.86
C MET A 87 6.77 4.26 5.52
N TYR A 88 6.75 5.09 4.49
CA TYR A 88 7.29 4.72 3.19
C TYR A 88 8.81 4.48 3.23
N GLN A 89 9.56 5.34 3.90
CA GLN A 89 11.01 5.17 4.03
C GLN A 89 11.34 3.93 4.86
N PHE A 90 10.56 3.65 5.91
CA PHE A 90 10.70 2.40 6.65
C PHE A 90 10.42 1.18 5.77
N LEU A 91 9.30 1.16 5.06
CA LEU A 91 8.96 0.04 4.18
C LEU A 91 10.03 -0.20 3.11
N SER A 92 10.70 0.85 2.63
CA SER A 92 11.82 0.70 1.70
C SER A 92 13.05 0.00 2.30
N THR A 93 13.24 0.01 3.63
CA THR A 93 14.39 -0.65 4.30
C THR A 93 14.29 -2.16 4.32
N ILE A 94 13.10 -2.71 4.09
CA ILE A 94 12.89 -4.15 3.86
C ILE A 94 13.71 -4.61 2.65
N LEU A 95 14.04 -3.69 1.74
CA LEU A 95 14.80 -3.90 0.52
C LEU A 95 16.23 -3.37 0.63
N ASP A 96 16.74 -3.15 1.84
CA ASP A 96 18.12 -2.73 2.04
C ASP A 96 19.10 -3.74 1.41
N GLU A 97 20.16 -3.21 0.82
CA GLU A 97 21.28 -3.99 0.25
C GLU A 97 22.01 -4.82 1.32
N ASP A 98 22.06 -4.36 2.58
CA ASP A 98 22.59 -5.14 3.69
C ASP A 98 21.48 -6.04 4.23
N ARG A 99 21.67 -7.35 4.00
CA ARG A 99 20.72 -8.37 4.42
C ARG A 99 20.37 -8.32 5.91
N ARG A 100 21.29 -7.91 6.78
CA ARG A 100 21.02 -7.80 8.23
C ARG A 100 20.00 -6.71 8.51
N ILE A 101 20.11 -5.58 7.82
CA ILE A 101 19.16 -4.47 7.92
C ILE A 101 17.82 -4.90 7.33
N SER A 102 17.82 -5.51 6.13
CA SER A 102 16.60 -6.03 5.49
C SER A 102 15.84 -7.04 6.37
N ASP A 103 16.56 -8.00 6.97
CA ASP A 103 15.95 -9.04 7.81
C ASP A 103 15.46 -8.46 9.15
N TYR A 104 16.20 -7.52 9.74
CA TYR A 104 15.74 -6.81 10.94
C TYR A 104 14.54 -5.91 10.66
N ALA A 105 14.49 -5.21 9.52
CA ALA A 105 13.35 -4.40 9.10
C ALA A 105 12.07 -5.23 8.94
N LYS A 106 12.19 -6.45 8.39
CA LYS A 106 11.07 -7.40 8.31
C LYS A 106 10.57 -7.78 9.70
N PHE A 107 11.47 -8.11 10.63
CA PHE A 107 11.11 -8.41 12.01
C PHE A 107 10.39 -7.21 12.67
N CYS A 108 10.97 -6.01 12.58
CA CYS A 108 10.37 -4.81 13.15
C CYS A 108 8.99 -4.51 12.55
N LEU A 109 8.82 -4.68 11.23
CA LEU A 109 7.53 -4.51 10.59
C LEU A 109 6.52 -5.55 11.08
N LEU A 110 6.85 -6.84 10.96
CA LEU A 110 5.90 -7.93 11.11
C LEU A 110 5.61 -8.28 12.57
N ASP A 111 6.64 -8.29 13.41
CA ASP A 111 6.55 -8.80 14.78
C ASP A 111 6.40 -7.67 15.83
N VAL A 112 6.75 -6.42 15.47
CA VAL A 112 6.68 -5.28 16.41
C VAL A 112 5.60 -4.27 16.01
N LEU A 113 5.64 -3.74 14.78
CA LEU A 113 4.78 -2.63 14.38
C LEU A 113 3.40 -3.08 13.91
N LEU A 114 3.31 -4.12 13.07
CA LEU A 114 2.03 -4.57 12.52
C LEU A 114 1.01 -4.99 13.60
N PRO A 115 1.38 -5.70 14.70
CA PRO A 115 0.45 -5.99 15.79
C PRO A 115 -0.13 -4.73 16.46
N GLN A 116 0.63 -3.63 16.47
CA GLN A 116 0.26 -2.36 17.08
C GLN A 116 -0.54 -1.45 16.13
N TYR A 117 -0.45 -1.71 14.83
CA TYR A 117 -1.07 -0.98 13.74
C TYR A 117 -1.70 -1.96 12.73
N PRO A 118 -2.71 -2.75 13.15
CA PRO A 118 -3.26 -3.82 12.33
C PRO A 118 -3.88 -3.31 11.03
N ASP A 119 -4.38 -2.07 11.00
CA ASP A 119 -5.01 -1.48 9.83
C ASP A 119 -4.03 -0.75 8.89
N LEU A 120 -2.71 -0.83 9.15
CA LEU A 120 -1.68 -0.08 8.43
C LEU A 120 -1.77 -0.24 6.91
N PHE A 121 -1.64 -1.47 6.43
CA PHE A 121 -1.64 -1.75 5.01
C PHE A 121 -3.02 -1.55 4.39
N VAL A 122 -4.10 -1.58 5.17
CA VAL A 122 -5.45 -1.25 4.68
C VAL A 122 -5.57 0.25 4.42
N SER A 123 -5.14 1.04 5.39
CA SER A 123 -5.34 2.48 5.42
C SER A 123 -4.44 3.21 4.43
N HIS A 124 -3.28 2.62 4.13
CA HIS A 124 -2.26 3.19 3.25
C HIS A 124 -1.93 2.30 2.06
N PHE A 125 -2.86 1.41 1.66
CA PHE A 125 -2.59 0.42 0.62
C PHE A 125 -2.16 1.07 -0.70
N ILE A 126 -2.93 2.07 -1.14
CA ILE A 126 -2.71 2.74 -2.42
C ILE A 126 -1.37 3.47 -2.42
N GLU A 127 -1.07 4.16 -1.33
CA GLU A 127 0.16 4.92 -1.22
C GLU A 127 1.38 4.01 -1.13
N CYS A 128 1.27 2.88 -0.44
CA CYS A 128 2.29 1.83 -0.47
C CYS A 128 2.50 1.32 -1.89
N LEU A 129 1.41 1.00 -2.61
CA LEU A 129 1.46 0.50 -3.98
C LEU A 129 2.15 1.50 -4.94
N MET A 130 1.83 2.80 -4.81
CA MET A 130 2.46 3.88 -5.56
C MET A 130 3.93 4.06 -5.19
N HIS A 131 4.25 4.08 -3.89
CA HIS A 131 5.62 4.23 -3.40
C HIS A 131 6.53 3.11 -3.90
N PHE A 132 6.06 1.87 -3.80
CA PHE A 132 6.77 0.68 -4.22
C PHE A 132 6.99 0.62 -5.74
N ASN A 133 6.07 1.18 -6.51
CA ASN A 133 6.22 1.34 -7.95
C ASN A 133 6.95 2.64 -8.34
N ALA A 134 7.48 3.40 -7.38
CA ALA A 134 8.15 4.68 -7.61
C ALA A 134 7.32 5.67 -8.46
N VAL A 135 6.03 5.75 -8.14
CA VAL A 135 5.08 6.73 -8.67
C VAL A 135 4.77 7.73 -7.57
N SER A 136 5.00 9.02 -7.83
CA SER A 136 4.71 10.07 -6.85
C SER A 136 3.20 10.32 -6.75
N ILE A 137 2.74 10.50 -5.52
CA ILE A 137 1.45 11.11 -5.22
C ILE A 137 1.69 12.62 -5.34
N ASP A 138 1.30 13.24 -6.45
CA ASP A 138 1.34 14.70 -6.57
C ASP A 138 0.31 15.29 -5.59
N HIS A 139 0.78 15.65 -4.40
CA HIS A 139 0.22 16.76 -3.64
C HIS A 139 1.09 17.97 -3.94
N ASP A 140 0.68 18.83 -4.87
CA ASP A 140 1.18 20.18 -5.15
C ASP A 140 2.38 20.64 -4.27
N ARG A 141 3.56 20.06 -4.52
CA ARG A 141 4.82 20.55 -4.01
C ARG A 141 5.74 20.61 -5.19
N GLU A 142 5.74 21.79 -5.77
CA GLU A 142 6.74 22.26 -6.72
C GLU A 142 8.09 21.65 -6.35
N ALA A 143 8.67 20.98 -7.34
CA ALA A 143 9.98 20.38 -7.29
C ALA A 143 11.01 21.41 -6.77
N GLN A 144 11.29 21.35 -5.48
CA GLN A 144 12.48 21.98 -4.92
C GLN A 144 13.56 20.91 -4.84
N ASP A 145 14.55 21.09 -5.71
CA ASP A 145 15.92 20.60 -5.65
C ASP A 145 16.23 19.67 -4.47
N SER A 146 16.05 18.37 -4.71
CA SER A 146 16.73 17.34 -3.94
C SER A 146 17.34 16.34 -4.92
N ASP A 147 18.64 16.56 -5.15
CA ASP A 147 19.65 15.64 -5.65
C ASP A 147 19.12 14.23 -5.98
N HIS A 148 18.84 14.00 -7.27
CA HIS A 148 18.22 12.81 -7.82
C HIS A 148 19.14 11.56 -7.89
N SER A 149 20.18 11.47 -7.07
CA SER A 149 21.20 10.42 -7.18
C SER A 149 20.99 9.17 -6.31
N GLN A 150 19.85 9.02 -5.62
CA GLN A 150 19.45 7.77 -4.95
C GLN A 150 18.01 7.36 -5.27
N LYS A 151 17.64 7.41 -6.56
CA LYS A 151 16.53 6.59 -7.06
C LYS A 151 17.01 5.14 -7.16
N SER A 152 17.00 4.41 -6.03
CA SER A 152 16.93 2.95 -6.08
C SER A 152 15.57 2.59 -6.65
N CYS A 153 15.50 2.63 -7.98
CA CYS A 153 14.33 2.21 -8.74
C CYS A 153 14.21 0.70 -8.61
N LEU A 154 13.24 0.25 -7.84
CA LEU A 154 12.79 -1.13 -7.93
C LEU A 154 11.89 -1.22 -9.18
N HIS A 155 12.52 -1.59 -10.30
CA HIS A 155 11.78 -1.91 -11.51
C HIS A 155 10.84 -3.08 -11.22
N GLY A 156 9.54 -2.84 -11.40
CA GLY A 156 8.49 -3.81 -11.73
C GLY A 156 8.52 -5.18 -11.04
N ILE A 157 7.44 -5.49 -10.32
CA ILE A 157 7.19 -6.70 -9.51
C ILE A 157 7.76 -6.58 -8.10
N LEU A 158 7.24 -5.63 -7.31
CA LEU A 158 7.54 -5.58 -5.88
C LEU A 158 6.50 -6.32 -5.02
N PHE A 159 5.25 -6.39 -5.47
CA PHE A 159 4.16 -6.86 -4.60
C PHE A 159 4.21 -8.36 -4.25
N LEU A 160 4.90 -9.22 -5.03
CA LEU A 160 4.86 -10.68 -4.84
C LEU A 160 6.23 -11.36 -4.59
N TYR A 161 7.36 -10.67 -4.73
CA TYR A 161 8.68 -11.31 -4.68
C TYR A 161 9.30 -11.34 -3.28
N LEU A 162 8.96 -10.39 -2.40
CA LEU A 162 9.39 -10.45 -0.99
C LEU A 162 8.52 -11.43 -0.24
N SER A 163 8.95 -12.69 -0.18
CA SER A 163 8.16 -13.79 0.35
C SER A 163 7.49 -13.51 1.69
N ASN A 164 8.09 -12.71 2.58
CA ASN A 164 7.56 -12.50 3.92
C ASN A 164 6.61 -11.30 4.00
N VAL A 165 6.91 -10.19 3.30
CA VAL A 165 6.03 -9.00 3.29
C VAL A 165 4.83 -9.21 2.39
N ALA A 166 5.03 -9.85 1.23
CA ALA A 166 3.93 -10.28 0.40
C ALA A 166 3.01 -11.24 1.17
N LYS A 167 3.56 -12.21 1.92
CA LYS A 167 2.76 -13.07 2.81
C LYS A 167 2.02 -12.28 3.88
N ALA A 168 2.62 -11.26 4.48
CA ALA A 168 1.96 -10.46 5.50
C ALA A 168 0.83 -9.60 4.94
N ILE A 169 1.04 -8.96 3.78
CA ILE A 169 -0.01 -8.21 3.09
C ILE A 169 -1.12 -9.16 2.66
N VAL A 170 -0.79 -10.31 2.05
CA VAL A 170 -1.75 -11.33 1.65
C VAL A 170 -2.52 -11.88 2.87
N PHE A 171 -1.83 -12.17 3.97
CA PHE A 171 -2.46 -12.57 5.23
C PHE A 171 -3.41 -11.49 5.73
N GLN A 172 -3.01 -10.24 5.70
CA GLN A 172 -3.87 -9.13 6.09
C GLN A 172 -5.09 -9.01 5.17
N LEU A 173 -4.93 -9.09 3.85
CA LEU A 173 -6.04 -9.15 2.90
C LEU A 173 -6.97 -10.34 3.20
N SER A 174 -6.44 -11.49 3.62
CA SER A 174 -7.26 -12.66 3.99
C SER A 174 -8.13 -12.44 5.22
N THR A 175 -7.77 -11.48 6.08
CA THR A 175 -8.57 -11.07 7.25
C THR A 175 -9.64 -10.01 6.92
N PHE A 176 -9.67 -9.48 5.70
CA PHE A 176 -10.66 -8.48 5.34
C PHE A 176 -12.05 -9.08 5.27
N ASP A 177 -13.02 -8.34 5.78
CA ASP A 177 -14.42 -8.53 5.42
C ASP A 177 -14.68 -8.01 4.00
N ASP A 178 -15.84 -8.33 3.45
CA ASP A 178 -16.20 -7.91 2.10
C ASP A 178 -16.32 -6.39 1.95
N THR A 179 -16.68 -5.67 3.02
CA THR A 179 -16.74 -4.21 3.05
C THR A 179 -15.35 -3.59 2.81
N ARG A 180 -14.32 -4.08 3.52
CA ARG A 180 -12.93 -3.62 3.34
C ARG A 180 -12.39 -4.01 1.96
N LYS A 181 -12.70 -5.21 1.46
CA LYS A 181 -12.31 -5.63 0.10
C LYS A 181 -12.92 -4.71 -0.97
N LEU A 182 -14.21 -4.43 -0.90
CA LEU A 182 -14.91 -3.52 -1.82
C LEU A 182 -14.36 -2.09 -1.73
N THR A 183 -14.06 -1.63 -0.52
CA THR A 183 -13.45 -0.32 -0.30
C THR A 183 -12.09 -0.25 -0.99
N LEU A 184 -11.24 -1.26 -0.82
CA LEU A 184 -9.93 -1.31 -1.47
C LEU A 184 -10.05 -1.37 -3.00
N MET A 185 -10.94 -2.20 -3.54
CA MET A 185 -11.21 -2.25 -4.99
C MET A 185 -11.63 -0.87 -5.53
N SER A 186 -12.50 -0.16 -4.80
CA SER A 186 -12.95 1.18 -5.15
C SER A 186 -11.83 2.22 -5.04
N GLN A 187 -10.95 2.11 -4.04
CA GLN A 187 -9.77 2.96 -3.91
C GLN A 187 -8.78 2.75 -5.06
N ILE A 188 -8.55 1.50 -5.49
CA ILE A 188 -7.71 1.21 -6.66
C ILE A 188 -8.30 1.84 -7.93
N CYS A 189 -9.61 1.70 -8.13
CA CYS A 189 -10.31 2.33 -9.25
C CYS A 189 -10.17 3.86 -9.23
N THR A 190 -10.50 4.51 -8.10
CA THR A 190 -10.49 5.98 -7.96
C THR A 190 -9.10 6.60 -8.01
N GLN A 191 -8.09 5.93 -7.46
CA GLN A 191 -6.78 6.53 -7.21
C GLN A 191 -5.68 6.01 -8.17
N VAL A 192 -5.89 4.89 -8.85
CA VAL A 192 -4.94 4.36 -9.83
C VAL A 192 -5.53 4.40 -11.24
N PHE A 193 -6.68 3.76 -11.47
CA PHE A 193 -7.22 3.61 -12.83
C PHE A 193 -7.83 4.90 -13.37
N CYS A 194 -8.66 5.61 -12.61
CA CYS A 194 -9.22 6.89 -13.06
C CYS A 194 -8.13 7.94 -13.34
N PRO A 195 -7.10 8.13 -12.49
CA PRO A 195 -5.98 9.03 -12.78
C PRO A 195 -5.14 8.63 -13.99
N LEU A 196 -5.02 7.33 -14.28
CA LEU A 196 -4.42 6.86 -15.52
C LEU A 196 -5.24 7.27 -16.75
N MET A 197 -6.55 6.99 -16.71
CA MET A 197 -7.43 7.23 -17.85
C MET A 197 -7.64 8.71 -18.14
N ASN A 198 -7.69 9.56 -17.12
CA ASN A 198 -7.80 11.02 -17.28
C ASN A 198 -6.45 11.72 -17.55
N GLY A 199 -5.34 10.97 -17.62
CA GLY A 199 -4.03 11.48 -18.00
C GLY A 199 -3.23 12.15 -16.89
N LYS A 200 -3.67 12.09 -15.62
CA LYS A 200 -2.86 12.48 -14.45
C LYS A 200 -1.65 11.57 -14.29
N LEU A 201 -1.84 10.25 -14.42
CA LEU A 201 -0.75 9.28 -14.51
C LEU A 201 -0.42 9.02 -15.99
N LYS A 202 0.87 9.17 -16.36
CA LYS A 202 1.33 8.98 -17.74
C LYS A 202 1.61 7.51 -18.01
N TYR A 203 0.79 6.89 -18.86
CA TYR A 203 0.91 5.47 -19.21
C TYR A 203 2.25 5.12 -19.87
N GLU A 204 2.91 6.06 -20.53
CA GLU A 204 4.23 5.88 -21.15
C GLU A 204 5.34 5.62 -20.11
N ASN A 205 5.11 5.97 -18.85
CA ASN A 205 6.05 5.71 -17.76
C ASN A 205 5.99 4.23 -17.36
N LYS A 206 7.13 3.52 -17.45
CA LYS A 206 7.24 2.10 -17.04
C LYS A 206 6.83 1.86 -15.59
N ASN A 207 7.09 2.80 -14.69
CA ASN A 207 6.69 2.73 -13.29
C ASN A 207 5.16 2.76 -13.14
N VAL A 208 4.48 3.55 -13.98
CA VAL A 208 3.01 3.61 -14.00
C VAL A 208 2.43 2.32 -14.57
N GLN A 209 3.05 1.73 -15.60
CA GLN A 209 2.63 0.42 -16.11
C GLN A 209 2.78 -0.68 -15.06
N ALA A 210 3.89 -0.67 -14.31
CA ALA A 210 4.12 -1.58 -13.20
C ALA A 210 3.08 -1.39 -12.07
N LEU A 211 2.78 -0.14 -11.71
CA LEU A 211 1.72 0.20 -10.75
C LEU A 211 0.36 -0.37 -11.17
N VAL A 212 -0.03 -0.19 -12.43
CA VAL A 212 -1.31 -0.69 -12.95
C VAL A 212 -1.32 -2.22 -12.95
N LYS A 213 -0.20 -2.86 -13.32
CA LYS A 213 -0.06 -4.31 -13.24
C LYS A 213 -0.23 -4.84 -11.82
N ASP A 214 0.47 -4.25 -10.86
CA ASP A 214 0.39 -4.66 -9.46
C ASP A 214 -1.03 -4.42 -8.92
N ALA A 215 -1.67 -3.30 -9.24
CA ALA A 215 -3.06 -3.00 -8.87
C ALA A 215 -4.06 -4.06 -9.39
N LEU A 216 -3.96 -4.44 -10.67
CA LEU A 216 -4.78 -5.49 -11.27
C LEU A 216 -4.52 -6.86 -10.62
N THR A 217 -3.24 -7.16 -10.35
CA THR A 217 -2.83 -8.40 -9.71
C THR A 217 -3.41 -8.51 -8.30
N VAL A 218 -3.31 -7.45 -7.49
CA VAL A 218 -3.90 -7.38 -6.15
C VAL A 218 -5.39 -7.69 -6.19
N MET A 219 -6.15 -7.02 -7.06
CA MET A 219 -7.59 -7.24 -7.15
C MET A 219 -7.94 -8.69 -7.55
N SER A 220 -7.04 -9.38 -8.26
CA SER A 220 -7.24 -10.76 -8.73
C SER A 220 -6.84 -11.85 -7.73
N LEU A 221 -6.28 -11.47 -6.57
CA LEU A 221 -5.88 -12.42 -5.53
C LEU A 221 -7.09 -13.17 -4.95
N SER A 222 -6.88 -14.43 -4.56
CA SER A 222 -7.91 -15.25 -3.91
C SER A 222 -8.45 -14.63 -2.62
N GLU A 223 -7.62 -13.87 -1.92
CA GLU A 223 -7.92 -13.16 -0.68
C GLU A 223 -8.86 -11.97 -0.92
N MET A 224 -8.87 -11.42 -2.13
CA MET A 224 -9.79 -10.36 -2.55
C MET A 224 -11.15 -10.90 -3.03
N LYS A 225 -11.33 -12.23 -3.03
CA LYS A 225 -12.62 -12.85 -3.32
C LYS A 225 -13.67 -12.43 -2.30
N LEU A 226 -14.82 -12.01 -2.82
CA LEU A 226 -15.97 -11.60 -2.03
C LEU A 226 -16.76 -12.85 -1.62
N ASN A 227 -17.04 -12.98 -0.33
CA ASN A 227 -17.84 -14.06 0.22
C ASN A 227 -19.32 -13.66 0.12
N ALA A 228 -20.05 -14.26 -0.83
CA ALA A 228 -21.48 -14.04 -0.98
C ALA A 228 -22.32 -14.36 0.29
N ASP A 229 -21.74 -15.04 1.28
CA ASP A 229 -22.31 -15.23 2.62
C ASP A 229 -21.92 -14.08 3.55
N LEU A 230 -22.60 -12.96 3.34
CA LEU A 230 -22.51 -11.78 4.18
C LEU A 230 -23.23 -12.06 5.51
N GLY A 231 -22.51 -12.13 6.62
CA GLY A 231 -23.11 -12.03 7.97
C GLY A 231 -22.90 -13.22 8.92
N THR A 232 -21.78 -13.93 8.84
CA THR A 232 -21.29 -14.67 10.02
C THR A 232 -19.92 -14.11 10.35
N ASP A 233 -19.89 -13.17 11.30
CA ASP A 233 -18.65 -12.87 12.01
C ASP A 233 -18.33 -14.12 12.86
N PRO A 234 -17.18 -14.77 12.68
CA PRO A 234 -16.81 -15.93 13.49
C PRO A 234 -16.59 -15.60 14.99
N ASN A 235 -16.57 -14.32 15.37
CA ASN A 235 -16.20 -13.84 16.70
C ASN A 235 -17.34 -13.18 17.52
N GLU A 236 -18.60 -13.25 17.09
CA GLU A 236 -19.73 -12.78 17.92
C GLU A 236 -20.40 -13.95 18.68
N GLU A 237 -20.09 -14.11 19.97
CA GLU A 237 -20.67 -15.10 20.88
C GLU A 237 -22.13 -14.80 21.34
N GLU A 238 -22.87 -13.95 20.64
CA GLU A 238 -24.32 -13.81 20.83
C GLU A 238 -25.00 -13.70 19.47
N ASP A 239 -25.71 -14.76 19.04
CA ASP A 239 -26.52 -14.75 17.81
C ASP A 239 -27.52 -13.58 17.87
N PRO A 240 -27.35 -12.52 17.05
CA PRO A 240 -28.29 -11.42 17.05
C PRO A 240 -29.65 -11.87 16.49
N PRO A 241 -30.76 -11.17 16.84
CA PRO A 241 -32.09 -11.56 16.35
C PRO A 241 -32.14 -11.66 14.82
N ALA A 242 -32.79 -12.70 14.28
CA ALA A 242 -32.82 -13.00 12.85
C ALA A 242 -33.27 -11.82 11.95
N ALA A 243 -34.09 -10.89 12.47
CA ALA A 243 -34.49 -9.68 11.77
C ALA A 243 -33.34 -8.66 11.60
N VAL A 244 -32.45 -8.55 12.58
CA VAL A 244 -31.25 -7.69 12.52
C VAL A 244 -30.27 -8.24 11.49
N ILE A 245 -30.09 -9.57 11.46
CA ILE A 245 -29.27 -10.27 10.46
C ILE A 245 -29.82 -10.04 9.04
N ALA A 246 -31.15 -10.12 8.85
CA ALA A 246 -31.77 -9.91 7.54
C ALA A 246 -31.61 -8.47 7.03
N VAL A 247 -31.80 -7.47 7.89
CA VAL A 247 -31.60 -6.05 7.53
C VAL A 247 -30.12 -5.76 7.22
N ALA A 248 -29.19 -6.29 8.01
CA ALA A 248 -27.76 -6.17 7.74
C ALA A 248 -27.39 -6.81 6.38
N LYS A 249 -27.88 -8.03 6.10
CA LYS A 249 -27.71 -8.71 4.81
C LYS A 249 -28.23 -7.88 3.63
N GLU A 250 -29.39 -7.26 3.77
CA GLU A 250 -29.99 -6.42 2.71
C GLU A 250 -29.16 -5.15 2.44
N ILE A 251 -28.72 -4.47 3.50
CA ILE A 251 -27.87 -3.26 3.39
C ILE A 251 -26.54 -3.61 2.72
N ILE A 252 -25.89 -4.70 3.13
CA ILE A 252 -24.58 -5.09 2.57
C ILE A 252 -24.74 -5.58 1.12
N THR A 253 -25.81 -6.32 0.79
CA THR A 253 -26.09 -6.72 -0.60
C THR A 253 -26.33 -5.50 -1.50
N LYS A 254 -27.01 -4.48 -0.99
CA LYS A 254 -27.21 -3.22 -1.70
C LYS A 254 -25.90 -2.45 -1.85
N ALA A 255 -25.09 -2.34 -0.80
CA ALA A 255 -23.78 -1.70 -0.84
C ALA A 255 -22.82 -2.40 -1.82
N PHE A 256 -22.78 -3.74 -1.80
CA PHE A 256 -22.05 -4.56 -2.77
C PHE A 256 -22.49 -4.26 -4.20
N ARG A 257 -23.81 -4.27 -4.45
CA ARG A 257 -24.35 -4.00 -5.79
C ARG A 257 -23.98 -2.60 -6.26
N THR A 258 -24.14 -1.59 -5.43
CA THR A 258 -23.78 -0.21 -5.77
C THR A 258 -22.28 -0.09 -6.03
N ALA A 259 -21.40 -0.57 -5.15
CA ALA A 259 -19.96 -0.48 -5.35
C ALA A 259 -19.49 -1.25 -6.59
N MET A 260 -19.97 -2.48 -6.81
CA MET A 260 -19.56 -3.31 -7.93
C MET A 260 -20.15 -2.87 -9.26
N LEU A 261 -21.48 -2.69 -9.34
CA LEU A 261 -22.17 -2.40 -10.60
C LEU A 261 -22.07 -0.94 -11.01
N GLU A 262 -22.11 -0.01 -10.06
CA GLU A 262 -22.12 1.42 -10.39
C GLU A 262 -20.70 2.00 -10.47
N TYR A 263 -19.69 1.30 -9.94
CA TYR A 263 -18.35 1.86 -9.85
C TYR A 263 -17.20 0.95 -10.32
N VAL A 264 -16.97 -0.20 -9.65
CA VAL A 264 -15.81 -1.06 -9.95
C VAL A 264 -15.88 -1.63 -11.37
N MET A 265 -16.99 -2.26 -11.75
CA MET A 265 -17.13 -2.87 -13.09
C MET A 265 -17.09 -1.83 -14.21
N PRO A 266 -17.84 -0.71 -14.16
CA PRO A 266 -17.72 0.36 -15.16
C PRO A 266 -16.28 0.84 -15.34
N THR A 267 -15.55 1.07 -14.24
CA THR A 267 -14.15 1.51 -14.31
C THR A 267 -13.25 0.48 -14.99
N LEU A 268 -13.45 -0.82 -14.72
CA LEU A 268 -12.68 -1.89 -15.39
C LEU A 268 -13.01 -2.00 -16.89
N LEU A 269 -14.26 -1.76 -17.27
CA LEU A 269 -14.68 -1.76 -18.68
C LEU A 269 -14.13 -0.54 -19.43
N ASP A 270 -14.10 0.64 -18.81
CA ASP A 270 -13.45 1.82 -19.37
C ASP A 270 -11.94 1.60 -19.50
N LEU A 271 -11.32 0.99 -18.49
CA LEU A 271 -9.91 0.62 -18.52
C LEU A 271 -9.61 -0.38 -19.65
N ARG A 272 -10.54 -1.31 -19.93
CA ARG A 272 -10.44 -2.22 -21.08
C ARG A 272 -10.34 -1.46 -22.39
N ILE A 273 -11.22 -0.49 -22.61
CA ILE A 273 -11.21 0.34 -23.81
C ILE A 273 -9.87 1.09 -23.90
N TYR A 274 -9.49 1.78 -22.82
CA TYR A 274 -8.25 2.56 -22.73
C TYR A 274 -6.99 1.75 -23.06
N LEU A 275 -6.87 0.53 -22.50
CA LEU A 275 -5.74 -0.37 -22.73
C LEU A 275 -5.77 -1.01 -24.13
N THR A 276 -6.95 -1.22 -24.70
CA THR A 276 -7.13 -1.79 -26.05
C THR A 276 -6.70 -0.82 -27.13
N GLU A 277 -7.13 0.44 -27.04
CA GLU A 277 -6.71 1.51 -27.96
C GLU A 277 -5.18 1.67 -27.99
N ARG A 278 -4.52 1.46 -26.85
CA ARG A 278 -3.06 1.55 -26.69
C ARG A 278 -2.32 0.26 -27.02
N ARG A 279 -3.02 -0.83 -27.35
CA ARG A 279 -2.45 -2.17 -27.57
C ARG A 279 -1.56 -2.64 -26.40
N SER A 280 -1.96 -2.28 -25.17
CA SER A 280 -1.23 -2.58 -23.94
C SER A 280 -1.05 -4.09 -23.73
N GLU A 281 0.09 -4.49 -23.16
CA GLU A 281 0.32 -5.85 -22.67
C GLU A 281 -0.50 -6.17 -21.40
N LEU A 282 -0.86 -5.12 -20.62
CA LEU A 282 -1.65 -5.23 -19.38
C LEU A 282 -3.11 -5.66 -19.58
N ARG A 283 -3.52 -5.85 -20.85
CA ARG A 283 -4.83 -6.42 -21.16
C ARG A 283 -5.00 -7.79 -20.52
N ARG A 284 -3.94 -8.60 -20.49
CA ARG A 284 -4.00 -9.94 -19.90
C ARG A 284 -4.40 -9.87 -18.42
N GLU A 285 -3.70 -9.06 -17.63
CA GLU A 285 -3.98 -8.86 -16.21
C GLU A 285 -5.38 -8.27 -15.99
N LEU A 286 -5.87 -7.41 -16.89
CA LEU A 286 -7.23 -6.91 -16.85
C LEU A 286 -8.29 -8.02 -17.10
N TYR A 287 -8.05 -8.89 -18.07
CA TYR A 287 -8.94 -10.02 -18.31
C TYR A 287 -8.92 -11.02 -17.13
N ASP A 288 -7.78 -11.19 -16.47
CA ASP A 288 -7.67 -12.04 -15.27
C ASP A 288 -8.57 -11.54 -14.13
N ILE A 289 -8.63 -10.22 -13.88
CA ILE A 289 -9.54 -9.65 -12.87
C ILE A 289 -11.01 -9.74 -13.28
N LEU A 290 -11.37 -9.37 -14.52
CA LEU A 290 -12.75 -9.48 -15.02
C LEU A 290 -13.25 -10.92 -14.87
N ARG A 291 -12.38 -11.87 -15.20
CA ARG A 291 -12.66 -13.29 -15.05
C ARG A 291 -12.79 -13.71 -13.59
N ALA A 292 -11.95 -13.22 -12.68
CA ALA A 292 -12.05 -13.53 -11.25
C ALA A 292 -13.41 -13.09 -10.71
N ILE A 293 -13.80 -11.83 -10.96
CA ILE A 293 -15.08 -11.26 -10.52
C ILE A 293 -16.27 -12.03 -11.12
N CYS A 294 -16.27 -12.28 -12.43
CA CYS A 294 -17.37 -13.00 -13.09
C CYS A 294 -17.48 -14.46 -12.64
N ARG A 295 -16.37 -15.12 -12.30
CA ARG A 295 -16.37 -16.50 -11.80
C ARG A 295 -17.07 -16.62 -10.46
N ASP A 296 -16.88 -15.63 -9.60
CA ASP A 296 -17.42 -15.62 -8.26
C ASP A 296 -18.92 -15.24 -8.23
N HIS A 297 -19.41 -14.57 -9.29
CA HIS A 297 -20.80 -14.12 -9.40
C HIS A 297 -21.41 -14.42 -10.78
N LYS A 298 -21.45 -15.70 -11.16
CA LYS A 298 -21.91 -16.13 -12.50
C LYS A 298 -23.31 -15.62 -12.86
N ASP A 299 -24.21 -15.61 -11.88
CA ASP A 299 -25.60 -15.20 -12.06
C ASP A 299 -25.74 -13.70 -12.39
N HIS A 300 -24.68 -12.92 -12.18
CA HIS A 300 -24.62 -11.48 -12.43
C HIS A 300 -23.71 -11.10 -13.59
N MET A 301 -23.17 -12.07 -14.35
CA MET A 301 -22.24 -11.80 -15.44
C MET A 301 -22.79 -10.85 -16.51
N ASP A 302 -24.06 -11.01 -16.90
CA ASP A 302 -24.70 -10.14 -17.90
C ASP A 302 -24.77 -8.68 -17.43
N LEU A 303 -25.03 -8.48 -16.14
CA LEU A 303 -25.08 -7.16 -15.51
C LEU A 303 -23.67 -6.55 -15.40
N PHE A 304 -22.69 -7.34 -14.99
CA PHE A 304 -21.30 -6.89 -14.84
C PHE A 304 -20.65 -6.49 -16.16
N LEU A 305 -20.94 -7.22 -17.23
CA LEU A 305 -20.34 -6.98 -18.54
C LEU A 305 -21.18 -6.02 -19.40
N GLY A 306 -22.19 -5.36 -18.82
CA GLY A 306 -23.01 -4.36 -19.50
C GLY A 306 -23.75 -4.89 -20.73
N GLY A 307 -24.03 -6.20 -20.79
CA GLY A 307 -24.64 -6.85 -21.96
C GLY A 307 -23.72 -7.03 -23.18
N ASP A 308 -22.40 -6.82 -23.05
CA ASP A 308 -21.42 -7.09 -24.12
C ASP A 308 -21.28 -8.60 -24.35
N GLU A 309 -22.05 -9.15 -25.30
CA GLU A 309 -22.07 -10.59 -25.62
C GLU A 309 -20.70 -11.11 -26.07
N GLN A 310 -19.90 -10.29 -26.75
CA GLN A 310 -18.57 -10.69 -27.19
C GLN A 310 -17.62 -10.79 -26.00
N LEU A 311 -17.59 -9.78 -25.13
CA LEU A 311 -16.79 -9.82 -23.90
C LEU A 311 -17.19 -10.99 -23.01
N LYS A 312 -18.51 -11.23 -22.87
CA LYS A 312 -19.02 -12.36 -22.12
C LYS A 312 -18.51 -13.68 -22.69
N ALA A 313 -18.57 -13.87 -24.00
CA ALA A 313 -18.04 -15.05 -24.67
C ALA A 313 -16.52 -15.22 -24.47
N GLU A 314 -15.75 -14.13 -24.55
CA GLU A 314 -14.30 -14.13 -24.30
C GLU A 314 -13.98 -14.57 -22.86
N VAL A 315 -14.64 -13.97 -21.86
CA VAL A 315 -14.46 -14.30 -20.44
C VAL A 315 -14.88 -15.74 -20.17
N GLU A 316 -16.02 -16.20 -20.69
CA GLU A 316 -16.48 -17.58 -20.54
C GLU A 316 -15.53 -18.60 -21.19
N PHE A 317 -15.02 -18.31 -22.37
CA PHE A 317 -14.08 -19.19 -23.08
C PHE A 317 -12.80 -19.39 -22.27
N GLU A 318 -12.20 -18.30 -21.76
CA GLU A 318 -11.02 -18.37 -20.92
C GLU A 318 -11.31 -19.09 -19.58
N MET A 319 -12.48 -18.89 -18.98
CA MET A 319 -12.93 -19.65 -17.81
C MET A 319 -12.96 -21.16 -18.03
N ARG A 320 -13.41 -21.60 -19.21
CA ARG A 320 -13.48 -23.03 -19.58
C ARG A 320 -12.08 -23.61 -19.82
N LYS A 321 -11.17 -22.84 -20.42
CA LYS A 321 -9.81 -23.30 -20.77
C LYS A 321 -8.96 -23.75 -19.57
N MET A 322 -9.10 -23.14 -18.39
CA MET A 322 -8.38 -23.60 -17.19
C MET A 322 -9.05 -24.77 -16.46
N LYS A 323 -10.35 -25.03 -16.66
CA LYS A 323 -10.99 -26.23 -16.07
C LYS A 323 -10.45 -27.54 -16.65
N VAL A 324 -9.80 -27.46 -17.81
CA VAL A 324 -9.21 -28.59 -18.54
C VAL A 324 -7.72 -28.78 -18.19
N SER A 325 -7.14 -27.90 -17.35
CA SER A 325 -5.70 -27.88 -17.03
C SER A 325 -5.37 -28.41 -15.62
N PHE A 326 -6.24 -29.22 -15.03
CA PHE A 326 -5.98 -29.97 -13.79
C PHE A 326 -6.09 -31.47 -14.04
#